data_AF-A0A9E3K3N5-F1
#
_entry.id   AF-A0A9E3K3N5-F1
#
_cell.length_a   1.000
_cell.length_b   1.000
_cell.length_c   1.000
_cell.angle_alpha   90.00
_cell.angle_beta   90.00
_cell.angle_gamma   90.00
#
_symmetry.space_group_name_H-M   'P 1'
#
loop_
_entity.id
_entity.type
_entity.pdbx_description
1 polymer ?
#
loop_
_entity_poly.entity_id
_entity_poly.type
_entity_poly.pdbx_seq_one_letter_code
_entity_poly.pdbx_strand_id
1 'polypeptide(L)'
;MFKKRKEAFETIRPLFRAAEMSTDTAAADAATCIARMLTVRSETNLPIQVGMEMLDKLVAALNANVSARRLFIEAHALTPALVKELGLERMFGDESPCPKTAGVNGGGDVVPIGRVA
;
A
#
# COMPACT_ATOMS: atom_id res chain seq x y z
N MET A 1 30.73 -13.54 4.67
CA MET A 1 29.51 -13.18 5.42
C MET A 1 28.66 -12.14 4.68
N PHE A 2 29.28 -11.06 4.19
CA PHE A 2 28.62 -9.98 3.45
C PHE A 2 27.79 -10.43 2.23
N LYS A 3 28.35 -11.33 1.40
CA LYS A 3 27.66 -11.92 0.23
C LYS A 3 26.33 -12.60 0.61
N LYS A 4 26.32 -13.42 1.67
CA LYS A 4 25.13 -14.11 2.17
C LYS A 4 24.05 -13.13 2.67
N ARG A 5 24.46 -12.04 3.34
CA ARG A 5 23.52 -10.99 3.80
C ARG A 5 22.91 -10.22 2.62
N LYS A 6 23.72 -9.91 1.61
CA LYS A 6 23.25 -9.29 0.36
C LYS A 6 22.25 -10.20 -0.36
N GLU A 7 22.60 -11.46 -0.55
CA GLU A 7 21.71 -12.44 -1.18
C GLU A 7 20.38 -12.52 -0.44
N ALA A 8 20.40 -12.62 0.91
CA ALA A 8 19.18 -12.63 1.72
C ALA A 8 18.37 -11.33 1.59
N PHE A 9 19.01 -10.17 1.51
CA PHE A 9 18.29 -8.90 1.29
C PHE A 9 17.61 -8.88 -0.09
N GLU A 10 18.32 -9.31 -1.13
CA GLU A 10 17.81 -9.37 -2.50
C GLU A 10 16.71 -10.44 -2.68
N THR A 11 16.66 -11.49 -1.87
CA THR A 11 15.53 -12.44 -1.89
C THR A 11 14.29 -11.87 -1.22
N ILE A 12 14.43 -11.05 -0.17
CA ILE A 12 13.29 -10.50 0.58
C ILE A 12 12.70 -9.27 -0.10
N ARG A 13 13.52 -8.39 -0.69
CA ARG A 13 13.08 -7.16 -1.34
C ARG A 13 11.89 -7.34 -2.33
N PRO A 14 11.92 -8.29 -3.29
CA PRO A 14 10.79 -8.48 -4.19
C PRO A 14 9.53 -9.00 -3.48
N LEU A 15 9.69 -9.80 -2.41
CA LEU A 15 8.56 -10.30 -1.61
C LEU A 15 7.88 -9.16 -0.84
N PHE A 16 8.66 -8.25 -0.27
CA PHE A 16 8.13 -7.06 0.40
C PHE A 16 7.32 -6.20 -0.57
N ARG A 17 7.87 -5.91 -1.76
CA ARG A 17 7.18 -5.13 -2.80
C ARG A 17 5.91 -5.83 -3.27
N ALA A 18 5.93 -7.14 -3.44
CA ALA A 18 4.75 -7.91 -3.82
C ALA A 18 3.64 -7.80 -2.76
N ALA A 19 3.99 -7.94 -1.47
CA ALA A 19 3.04 -7.80 -0.36
C ALA A 19 2.43 -6.39 -0.27
N GLU A 20 3.26 -5.35 -0.47
CA GLU A 20 2.81 -3.95 -0.54
C GLU A 20 1.78 -3.77 -1.68
N MET A 21 2.10 -4.24 -2.89
CA MET A 21 1.21 -4.13 -4.05
C MET A 21 -0.09 -4.93 -3.88
N SER A 22 -0.02 -6.14 -3.33
CA SER A 22 -1.22 -6.95 -3.06
C SER A 22 -2.18 -6.28 -2.09
N THR A 23 -1.66 -5.50 -1.13
CA THR A 23 -2.48 -4.72 -0.19
C THR A 23 -3.24 -3.61 -0.92
N ASP A 24 -2.60 -2.92 -1.86
CA ASP A 24 -3.23 -1.89 -2.70
C ASP A 24 -4.33 -2.49 -3.58
N THR A 25 -4.07 -3.64 -4.21
CA THR A 25 -5.08 -4.36 -5.00
C THR A 25 -6.26 -4.80 -4.15
N ALA A 26 -6.02 -5.37 -2.97
CA ALA A 26 -7.08 -5.80 -2.06
C ALA A 26 -7.96 -4.62 -1.58
N ALA A 27 -7.37 -3.44 -1.37
CA ALA A 27 -8.14 -2.23 -1.06
C ALA A 27 -9.04 -1.82 -2.23
N ALA A 28 -8.50 -1.82 -3.46
CA ALA A 28 -9.27 -1.49 -4.65
C ALA A 28 -10.44 -2.47 -4.86
N ASP A 29 -10.19 -3.77 -4.76
CA ASP A 29 -11.22 -4.81 -4.93
C ASP A 29 -12.34 -4.68 -3.88
N ALA A 30 -11.98 -4.42 -2.61
CA ALA A 30 -12.95 -4.19 -1.55
C ALA A 30 -13.81 -2.95 -1.84
N ALA A 31 -13.21 -1.85 -2.27
CA ALA A 31 -13.92 -0.62 -2.63
C ALA A 31 -14.87 -0.85 -3.82
N THR A 32 -14.43 -1.57 -4.85
CA THR A 32 -15.26 -1.94 -6.00
C THR A 32 -16.44 -2.80 -5.58
N CYS A 33 -16.23 -3.80 -4.71
CA CYS A 33 -17.30 -4.65 -4.19
C CYS A 33 -18.36 -3.84 -3.44
N ILE A 34 -17.93 -2.96 -2.53
CA ILE A 34 -18.80 -2.05 -1.77
C ILE A 34 -19.61 -1.16 -2.71
N ALA A 35 -18.96 -0.54 -3.70
CA ALA A 35 -19.63 0.32 -4.66
C ALA A 35 -20.70 -0.45 -5.45
N ARG A 36 -20.38 -1.65 -5.96
CA ARG A 36 -21.35 -2.48 -6.68
C ARG A 36 -22.53 -2.90 -5.81
N MET A 37 -22.30 -3.24 -4.53
CA MET A 37 -23.39 -3.55 -3.60
C MET A 37 -24.35 -2.38 -3.41
N LEU A 38 -23.83 -1.15 -3.27
CA LEU A 38 -24.64 0.06 -3.11
C LEU A 38 -25.39 0.42 -4.40
N THR A 39 -24.74 0.29 -5.56
CA THR A 39 -25.39 0.51 -6.87
C THR A 39 -26.54 -0.47 -7.10
N VAL A 40 -26.29 -1.77 -6.96
CA VAL A 40 -27.32 -2.80 -7.16
C VAL A 40 -28.49 -2.60 -6.19
N ARG A 41 -28.20 -2.21 -4.94
CA ARG A 41 -29.25 -1.91 -3.96
C ARG A 41 -30.19 -0.80 -4.46
N SER A 42 -29.64 0.28 -4.99
CA SER A 42 -30.41 1.39 -5.56
C SER A 42 -31.22 0.93 -6.78
N GLU A 43 -30.57 0.22 -7.72
CA GLU A 43 -31.17 -0.27 -8.96
C GLU A 43 -32.33 -1.26 -8.73
N THR A 44 -32.27 -2.01 -7.63
CA THR A 44 -33.26 -3.05 -7.29
C THR A 44 -34.24 -2.62 -6.19
N ASN A 45 -34.18 -1.36 -5.75
CA ASN A 45 -35.02 -0.81 -4.68
C ASN A 45 -34.96 -1.63 -3.37
N LEU A 46 -33.77 -2.15 -3.04
CA LEU A 46 -33.56 -2.92 -1.81
C LEU A 46 -33.40 -1.98 -0.60
N PRO A 47 -34.08 -2.25 0.53
CA PRO A 47 -33.88 -1.51 1.77
C PRO A 47 -32.41 -1.57 2.23
N ILE A 48 -31.90 -0.50 2.86
CA ILE A 48 -30.50 -0.41 3.32
C ILE A 48 -30.12 -1.50 4.34
N GLN A 49 -31.10 -2.02 5.08
CA GLN A 49 -30.92 -3.06 6.08
C GLN A 49 -30.51 -4.41 5.46
N VAL A 50 -30.87 -4.67 4.19
CA VAL A 50 -30.52 -5.93 3.52
C VAL A 50 -29.00 -6.01 3.34
N GLY A 51 -28.34 -7.00 3.94
CA GLY A 51 -26.89 -7.18 3.84
C GLY A 51 -26.06 -6.10 4.54
N MET A 52 -26.64 -5.35 5.49
CA MET A 52 -25.93 -4.29 6.22
C MET A 52 -24.72 -4.82 7.00
N GLU A 53 -24.86 -5.96 7.67
CA GLU A 53 -23.74 -6.58 8.39
C GLU A 53 -22.58 -6.96 7.46
N MET A 54 -22.88 -7.45 6.25
CA MET A 54 -21.86 -7.76 5.24
C MET A 54 -21.16 -6.49 4.76
N LEU A 55 -21.93 -5.42 4.51
CA LEU A 55 -21.40 -4.12 4.14
C LEU A 55 -20.45 -3.58 5.23
N ASP A 56 -20.84 -3.70 6.49
CA ASP A 56 -20.00 -3.28 7.63
C ASP A 56 -18.66 -4.04 7.67
N LYS A 57 -18.68 -5.37 7.43
CA LYS A 57 -17.44 -6.17 7.36
C LYS A 57 -16.56 -5.79 6.17
N LEU A 58 -17.14 -5.48 5.01
CA LEU A 58 -16.38 -5.04 3.84
C LEU A 58 -15.75 -3.66 4.06
N VAL A 59 -16.46 -2.72 4.68
CA VAL A 59 -15.91 -1.41 5.06
C VAL A 59 -14.77 -1.58 6.07
N ALA A 60 -14.94 -2.46 7.06
CA ALA A 60 -13.87 -2.77 8.00
C ALA A 60 -12.63 -3.37 7.31
N ALA A 61 -12.83 -4.28 6.35
CA ALA A 61 -11.75 -4.88 5.57
C ALA A 61 -11.02 -3.84 4.70
N LEU A 62 -11.76 -2.94 4.04
CA LEU A 62 -11.19 -1.83 3.29
C LEU A 62 -10.31 -0.93 4.18
N ASN A 63 -10.82 -0.56 5.37
CA ASN A 63 -10.06 0.24 6.33
C ASN A 63 -8.80 -0.48 6.82
N ALA A 64 -8.88 -1.80 7.03
CA ALA A 64 -7.73 -2.62 7.40
C ALA A 64 -6.67 -2.64 6.29
N ASN A 65 -7.05 -2.78 5.03
CA ASN A 65 -6.13 -2.74 3.89
C ASN A 65 -5.44 -1.37 3.77
N VAL A 66 -6.19 -0.27 3.88
CA VAL A 66 -5.62 1.10 3.87
C VAL A 66 -4.66 1.31 5.04
N SER A 67 -4.99 0.78 6.21
CA SER A 67 -4.12 0.86 7.39
C SER A 67 -2.85 0.03 7.22
N ALA A 68 -2.97 -1.20 6.70
CA ALA A 68 -1.82 -2.04 6.36
C ALA A 68 -0.92 -1.35 5.33
N ARG A 69 -1.50 -0.65 4.35
CA ARG A 69 -0.72 0.12 3.37
C ARG A 69 0.15 1.19 4.00
N ARG A 70 -0.36 1.91 5.01
CA ARG A 70 0.43 2.91 5.78
C ARG A 70 1.59 2.24 6.51
N LEU A 71 1.36 1.09 7.13
CA LEU A 71 2.41 0.31 7.79
C LEU A 71 3.49 -0.15 6.80
N PHE A 72 3.13 -0.54 5.58
CA PHE A 72 4.11 -0.84 4.53
C PHE A 72 4.95 0.37 4.14
N ILE A 73 4.35 1.57 4.03
CA ILE A 73 5.10 2.82 3.77
C ILE A 73 6.10 3.09 4.88
N GLU A 74 5.64 3.03 6.12
CA GLU A 74 6.47 3.24 7.32
C GLU A 74 7.60 2.21 7.38
N ALA A 75 7.32 0.94 7.13
CA ALA A 75 8.34 -0.12 7.07
C ALA A 75 9.34 0.08 5.92
N HIS A 76 8.88 0.49 4.73
CA HIS A 76 9.77 0.78 3.60
C HIS A 76 10.75 1.92 3.96
N ALA A 77 10.29 2.95 4.65
CA ALA A 77 11.13 4.07 5.09
C ALA A 77 12.25 3.65 6.06
N LEU A 78 12.16 2.49 6.71
CA LEU A 78 13.22 1.94 7.57
C LEU A 78 14.34 1.23 6.79
N THR A 79 14.18 1.03 5.48
CA THR A 79 15.15 0.30 4.63
C THR A 79 16.58 0.87 4.70
N PRO A 80 16.83 2.20 4.70
CA PRO A 80 18.18 2.73 4.82
C PRO A 80 18.86 2.35 6.14
N ALA A 81 18.13 2.41 7.26
CA ALA A 81 18.63 1.99 8.58
C ALA A 81 18.96 0.49 8.58
N LEU A 82 18.10 -0.34 7.98
CA LEU A 82 18.36 -1.76 7.82
C LEU A 82 19.59 -2.04 6.95
N VAL A 83 19.76 -1.32 5.84
CA VAL A 83 20.95 -1.43 4.96
C VAL A 83 22.23 -1.12 5.75
N LYS A 84 22.19 -0.10 6.61
CA LYS A 84 23.26 0.25 7.53
C LYS A 84 23.57 -0.84 8.54
N GLU A 85 22.56 -1.36 9.23
CA GLU A 85 22.70 -2.47 10.19
C GLU A 85 23.29 -3.74 9.55
N LEU A 86 22.93 -4.02 8.30
CA LEU A 86 23.47 -5.15 7.54
C LEU A 86 24.91 -4.91 7.03
N GLY A 87 25.40 -3.67 7.13
CA GLY A 87 26.69 -3.20 6.63
C GLY A 87 26.71 -2.93 5.12
N LEU A 88 25.55 -2.93 4.46
CA LEU A 88 25.44 -2.93 3.00
C LEU A 88 25.59 -1.53 2.36
N GLU A 89 25.85 -0.49 3.15
CA GLU A 89 25.88 0.94 2.77
C GLU A 89 26.71 1.22 1.50
N ARG A 90 27.93 0.68 1.40
CA ARG A 90 28.84 0.90 0.26
C ARG A 90 28.32 0.36 -1.08
N MET A 91 27.28 -0.46 -1.08
CA MET A 91 26.72 -1.07 -2.28
C MET A 91 25.45 -0.39 -2.81
N PHE A 92 24.81 0.49 -2.04
CA PHE A 92 23.54 1.11 -2.43
C PHE A 92 23.69 2.50 -3.06
N GLY A 93 24.92 3.04 -3.16
CA GLY A 93 25.12 4.41 -3.64
C GLY A 93 24.52 5.43 -2.67
N ASP A 94 24.67 6.72 -2.99
CA ASP A 94 24.25 7.86 -2.15
C ASP A 94 22.85 7.66 -1.53
N GLU A 95 22.64 8.22 -0.33
CA GLU A 95 21.42 8.24 0.48
C GLU A 95 20.28 9.03 -0.19
N SER A 96 20.18 8.96 -1.52
CA SER A 96 19.15 9.63 -2.30
C SER A 96 17.79 9.18 -1.76
N PRO A 97 17.02 10.11 -1.19
CA PRO A 97 15.85 9.75 -0.41
C PRO A 97 14.83 9.05 -1.30
N CYS A 98 14.20 8.01 -0.77
CA CYS A 98 12.92 7.55 -1.30
C CYS A 98 12.00 8.77 -1.50
N PRO A 99 11.14 8.78 -2.54
CA PRO A 99 10.21 9.88 -2.78
C PRO A 99 9.56 10.28 -1.47
N LYS A 100 9.63 11.57 -1.11
CA LYS A 100 9.14 12.05 0.18
C LYS A 100 7.72 11.54 0.39
N THR A 101 7.52 10.66 1.37
CA THR A 101 6.19 10.40 1.90
C THR A 101 5.68 11.74 2.39
N ALA A 102 4.66 12.28 1.73
CA ALA A 102 4.13 13.61 1.97
C ALA A 102 3.94 13.80 3.48
N GLY A 103 4.84 14.58 4.09
CA GLY A 103 4.65 15.07 5.43
C GLY A 103 3.40 15.96 5.43
N VAL A 104 2.64 15.89 6.52
CA VAL A 104 1.37 16.59 6.75
C VAL A 104 1.44 18.13 6.63
N ASN A 105 2.59 18.71 6.25
CA ASN A 105 2.74 20.14 6.03
C ASN A 105 3.36 20.44 4.65
N GLY A 106 2.48 20.67 3.67
CA GLY A 106 2.63 21.67 2.61
C GLY A 106 3.78 21.51 1.61
N GLY A 107 3.48 20.97 0.43
CA GLY A 107 4.36 21.03 -0.72
C GLY A 107 3.91 20.03 -1.78
N GLY A 108 2.77 20.31 -2.41
CA GLY A 108 2.19 19.42 -3.41
C GLY A 108 3.00 19.41 -4.70
N ASP A 109 3.46 18.23 -5.10
CA ASP A 109 3.67 17.90 -6.50
C ASP A 109 2.47 17.08 -6.97
N VAL A 110 1.57 17.73 -7.69
CA VAL A 110 0.51 17.08 -8.43
C VAL A 110 1.16 16.30 -9.57
N VAL A 111 1.23 14.98 -9.46
CA VAL A 111 1.54 14.13 -10.63
C VAL A 111 0.36 14.28 -11.60
N PRO A 112 0.57 14.75 -12.84
CA PRO A 112 -0.52 14.86 -13.80
C PRO A 112 -1.02 13.45 -14.10
N ILE A 113 -2.30 13.19 -13.81
CA ILE A 113 -3.00 12.05 -14.40
C ILE A 113 -3.05 12.33 -15.90
N GLY A 114 -2.18 11.66 -16.66
CA GLY A 114 -2.22 11.69 -18.11
C GLY A 114 -3.64 11.35 -18.56
N ARG A 115 -4.25 12.25 -19.34
CA ARG A 115 -5.52 12.00 -20.01
C ARG A 115 -5.39 10.71 -20.81
N VAL A 116 -6.14 9.69 -20.42
CA VAL A 116 -6.44 8.57 -21.29
C VAL A 116 -7.28 9.14 -22.43
N ALA A 117 -6.73 9.10 -23.64
CA ALA A 117 -7.47 9.29 -24.89
C ALA A 117 -8.21 8.00 -25.24
#